data_AF-A0A7S1IKN3-F1
#
_entry.id   AF-A0A7S1IKN3-F1
#
_cell.length_a   1.000
_cell.length_b   1.000
_cell.length_c   1.000
_cell.angle_alpha   90.00
_cell.angle_beta   90.00
_cell.angle_gamma   90.00
#
_symmetry.space_group_name_H-M   'P 1'
#
loop_
_entity.id
_entity.type
_entity.pdbx_description
1 polymer ?
#
loop_
_entity_poly.entity_id
_entity_poly.type
_entity_poly.pdbx_seq_one_letter_code
_entity_poly.pdbx_strand_id
1 'polypeptide(L)'
;VPLDTITYTSAISACGTCEQWQQALLVMEDMKRNKVPADTITYTAVIKACAKGGQWQIALQLLNEMSDKGIPSNTMTYSAAISACERRGQWQHALQVMKEMADKGVPANTITYNSAISACEKGGQWQRALLMLDEMQVKGIP
;
A
#
# COMPACT_ATOMS: atom_id res chain seq x y z
N VAL A 1 -5.69 -10.81 29.69
CA VAL A 1 -4.34 -10.43 29.23
C VAL A 1 -4.48 -9.15 28.42
N PRO A 2 -3.82 -8.03 28.76
CA PRO A 2 -3.93 -6.81 27.97
C PRO A 2 -3.42 -7.09 26.56
N LEU A 3 -4.21 -6.73 25.55
CA LEU A 3 -3.83 -6.87 24.16
C LEU A 3 -2.74 -5.86 23.84
N ASP A 4 -1.61 -6.35 23.32
CA ASP A 4 -0.46 -5.56 22.92
C ASP A 4 -0.38 -5.43 21.40
N THR A 5 0.53 -4.58 20.91
CA THR A 5 0.72 -4.31 19.47
C THR A 5 0.95 -5.60 18.67
N ILE A 6 1.62 -6.59 19.24
CA ILE A 6 1.93 -7.86 18.56
C ILE A 6 0.64 -8.67 18.34
N THR A 7 -0.24 -8.73 19.34
CA THR A 7 -1.50 -9.46 19.23
C THR A 7 -2.40 -8.85 18.16
N TYR A 8 -2.54 -7.52 18.14
CA TYR A 8 -3.29 -6.81 17.10
C TYR A 8 -2.69 -6.97 15.70
N THR A 9 -1.37 -6.81 15.58
CA THR A 9 -0.66 -6.94 14.30
C THR A 9 -0.83 -8.35 13.71
N SER A 10 -0.79 -9.37 14.55
CA SER A 10 -0.97 -10.77 14.14
C SER A 10 -2.39 -11.01 13.63
N ALA A 11 -3.41 -10.50 14.33
CA ALA A 11 -4.79 -10.59 13.88
C ALA A 11 -5.03 -9.87 12.54
N ILE A 12 -4.52 -8.64 12.39
CA ILE A 12 -4.61 -7.88 11.14
C ILE A 12 -3.90 -8.60 9.99
N SER A 13 -2.71 -9.15 10.25
CA SER A 13 -1.95 -9.90 9.25
C SER A 13 -2.70 -11.14 8.78
N ALA A 14 -3.36 -11.86 9.70
CA ALA A 14 -4.22 -12.98 9.38
C ALA A 14 -5.43 -12.54 8.51
N CYS A 15 -6.11 -11.45 8.85
CA CYS A 15 -7.18 -10.89 8.02
C CYS A 15 -6.70 -10.52 6.61
N GLY A 16 -5.47 -10.02 6.48
CA GLY A 16 -4.83 -9.73 5.20
C GLY A 16 -4.58 -10.96 4.33
N THR A 17 -4.46 -12.16 4.89
CA THR A 17 -4.37 -13.41 4.11
C THR A 17 -5.72 -13.85 3.54
N CYS A 18 -6.83 -13.57 4.24
CA CYS A 18 -8.18 -14.02 3.88
C CYS A 18 -9.01 -12.99 3.08
N GLU A 19 -8.38 -11.93 2.54
CA GLU A 19 -9.06 -10.82 1.83
C GLU A 19 -10.10 -10.07 2.65
N GLN A 20 -10.11 -10.24 3.98
CA GLN A 20 -11.06 -9.61 4.88
C GLN A 20 -10.57 -8.21 5.29
N TRP A 21 -10.53 -7.29 4.32
CA TRP A 21 -10.13 -5.90 4.55
C TRP A 21 -11.02 -5.19 5.59
N GLN A 22 -12.30 -5.55 5.66
CA GLN A 22 -13.24 -5.04 6.66
C GLN A 22 -12.83 -5.43 8.07
N GLN A 23 -12.45 -6.70 8.28
CA GLN A 23 -11.99 -7.17 9.59
C GLN A 23 -10.65 -6.54 9.97
N ALA A 24 -9.73 -6.40 9.01
CA ALA A 24 -8.46 -5.70 9.25
C ALA A 24 -8.69 -4.25 9.73
N LEU A 25 -9.65 -3.54 9.15
CA LEU A 25 -10.04 -2.19 9.59
C LEU A 25 -10.67 -2.20 10.98
N LEU A 26 -11.61 -3.12 11.26
CA LEU A 26 -12.24 -3.23 12.56
C LEU A 26 -11.22 -3.48 13.68
N VAL A 27 -10.25 -4.36 13.44
CA VAL A 27 -9.18 -4.66 14.40
C VAL A 27 -8.28 -3.43 14.59
N MET A 28 -8.00 -2.66 13.54
CA MET A 28 -7.24 -1.41 13.64
C MET A 28 -8.00 -0.31 14.40
N GLU A 29 -9.31 -0.21 14.20
CA GLU A 29 -10.18 0.71 14.95
C GLU A 29 -10.24 0.34 16.43
N ASP A 30 -10.33 -0.95 16.75
CA ASP A 30 -10.26 -1.43 18.13
C ASP A 30 -8.89 -1.10 18.78
N MET A 31 -7.80 -1.30 18.04
CA MET A 31 -6.45 -0.91 18.47
C MET A 31 -6.37 0.61 18.78
N LYS A 32 -6.92 1.45 17.90
CA LYS A 32 -7.01 2.90 18.09
C LYS A 32 -7.85 3.26 19.33
N ARG A 33 -9.00 2.60 19.52
CA ARG A 33 -9.90 2.79 20.67
C ARG A 33 -9.23 2.43 22.00
N ASN A 34 -8.44 1.36 22.00
CA ASN A 34 -7.66 0.92 23.16
C ASN A 34 -6.35 1.70 23.35
N LYS A 35 -6.12 2.76 22.54
CA LYS A 35 -4.93 3.61 22.57
C LYS A 35 -3.61 2.83 22.41
N VAL A 36 -3.65 1.71 21.71
CA VAL A 36 -2.47 0.92 21.40
C VAL A 36 -1.80 1.53 20.16
N PRO A 37 -0.50 1.86 20.19
CA PRO A 37 0.16 2.53 19.08
C PRO A 37 0.32 1.59 17.89
N ALA A 38 -0.27 1.97 16.75
CA ALA A 38 -0.09 1.31 15.47
C ALA A 38 1.25 1.73 14.85
N ASP A 39 2.00 0.75 14.37
CA ASP A 39 3.32 0.94 13.76
C ASP A 39 3.29 0.68 12.24
N THR A 40 4.45 0.82 11.59
CA THR A 40 4.60 0.57 10.15
C THR A 40 4.10 -0.82 9.74
N ILE A 41 4.28 -1.84 10.58
CA ILE A 41 3.86 -3.22 10.28
C ILE A 41 2.33 -3.29 10.27
N THR A 42 1.70 -2.72 11.30
CA THR A 42 0.24 -2.64 11.45
C THR A 42 -0.40 -1.99 10.24
N TYR A 43 0.04 -0.76 9.89
CA TYR A 43 -0.51 -0.04 8.74
C TYR A 43 -0.27 -0.79 7.43
N THR A 44 0.93 -1.32 7.23
CA THR A 44 1.26 -2.07 6.00
C THR A 44 0.37 -3.30 5.85
N ALA A 45 0.07 -4.00 6.93
CA ALA A 45 -0.83 -5.15 6.91
C ALA A 45 -2.28 -4.77 6.54
N VAL A 46 -2.80 -3.68 7.11
CA VAL A 46 -4.14 -3.17 6.74
C VAL A 46 -4.17 -2.69 5.29
N ILE A 47 -3.17 -1.93 4.84
CA ILE A 47 -3.07 -1.46 3.45
C ILE A 47 -3.01 -2.64 2.48
N LYS A 48 -2.26 -3.70 2.80
CA LYS A 48 -2.24 -4.95 2.00
C LYS A 48 -3.62 -5.61 1.94
N ALA A 49 -4.34 -5.66 3.06
CA ALA A 49 -5.71 -6.20 3.08
C ALA A 49 -6.64 -5.35 2.20
N CYS A 50 -6.62 -4.02 2.34
CA CYS A 50 -7.36 -3.08 1.48
C CYS A 50 -6.99 -3.24 0.01
N ALA A 51 -5.70 -3.43 -0.28
CA ALA A 51 -5.23 -3.67 -1.64
C ALA A 51 -5.87 -4.93 -2.21
N LYS A 52 -5.88 -6.05 -1.48
CA LYS A 52 -6.56 -7.29 -1.92
C LYS A 52 -8.06 -7.09 -2.14
N GLY A 53 -8.71 -6.33 -1.28
CA GLY A 53 -10.13 -5.96 -1.43
C GLY A 53 -10.42 -4.93 -2.55
N GLY A 54 -9.40 -4.43 -3.24
CA GLY A 54 -9.54 -3.38 -4.25
C GLY A 54 -10.03 -2.02 -3.70
N GLN A 55 -9.82 -1.79 -2.40
CA GLN A 55 -10.21 -0.58 -1.68
C GLN A 55 -9.08 0.47 -1.74
N TRP A 56 -8.84 1.00 -2.94
CA TRP A 56 -7.74 1.94 -3.18
C TRP A 56 -7.86 3.24 -2.38
N GLN A 57 -9.07 3.80 -2.23
CA GLN A 57 -9.30 5.03 -1.48
C GLN A 57 -8.86 4.89 -0.02
N ILE A 58 -9.24 3.79 0.62
CA ILE A 58 -8.87 3.49 2.00
C ILE A 58 -7.36 3.25 2.12
N ALA A 59 -6.77 2.51 1.17
CA ALA A 59 -5.33 2.27 1.15
C ALA A 59 -4.52 3.59 1.08
N LEU A 60 -4.93 4.54 0.24
CA LEU A 60 -4.28 5.85 0.13
C LEU A 60 -4.53 6.72 1.37
N GLN A 61 -5.74 6.68 1.92
CA GLN A 61 -6.04 7.39 3.16
C GLN A 61 -5.15 6.92 4.32
N LEU A 62 -4.94 5.60 4.44
CA LEU A 62 -4.05 5.03 5.46
C LEU A 62 -2.58 5.40 5.22
N LEU A 63 -2.13 5.46 3.97
CA LEU A 63 -0.78 5.90 3.62
C LEU A 63 -0.55 7.38 4.00
N ASN A 64 -1.55 8.23 3.75
CA ASN A 64 -1.52 9.63 4.19
C ASN A 64 -1.55 9.73 5.72
N GLU A 65 -2.39 8.94 6.40
CA GLU A 65 -2.45 8.90 7.87
C GLU A 65 -1.10 8.52 8.49
N MET A 66 -0.34 7.59 7.88
CA MET A 66 1.03 7.29 8.32
C MET A 66 1.93 8.53 8.23
N SER A 67 1.86 9.26 7.13
CA SER A 67 2.65 10.47 6.91
C SER A 67 2.31 11.56 7.93
N ASP A 68 1.02 11.81 8.16
CA ASP A 68 0.55 12.80 9.13
C ASP A 68 0.98 12.47 10.56
N LYS A 69 1.10 11.18 10.88
CA LYS A 69 1.55 10.68 12.18
C LYS A 69 3.08 10.55 12.29
N GLY A 70 3.82 10.87 11.25
CA GLY A 70 5.28 10.70 11.20
C GLY A 70 5.73 9.23 11.27
N ILE A 71 4.85 8.28 10.92
CA ILE A 71 5.18 6.86 10.87
C ILE A 71 5.85 6.57 9.52
N PRO A 72 7.07 6.01 9.50
CA PRO A 72 7.79 5.80 8.25
C PRO A 72 7.11 4.73 7.41
N SER A 73 6.74 5.09 6.18
CA SER A 73 6.32 4.16 5.13
C SER A 73 7.56 3.56 4.45
N ASN A 74 7.52 2.27 4.12
CA ASN A 74 8.61 1.59 3.43
C ASN A 74 8.16 1.11 2.04
N THR A 75 9.09 0.50 1.28
CA THR A 75 8.82 -0.04 -0.06
C THR A 75 7.60 -0.95 -0.09
N MET A 76 7.40 -1.77 0.94
CA MET A 76 6.27 -2.68 1.02
C MET A 76 4.93 -1.95 1.24
N THR A 77 4.92 -0.88 2.02
CA THR A 77 3.75 -0.02 2.22
C THR A 77 3.33 0.64 0.90
N TYR A 78 4.28 1.26 0.19
CA TYR A 78 4.04 1.93 -1.09
C TYR A 78 3.59 0.94 -2.17
N SER A 79 4.27 -0.20 -2.31
CA SER A 79 3.87 -1.23 -3.27
C SER A 79 2.44 -1.72 -3.01
N ALA A 80 2.05 -1.91 -1.75
CA ALA A 80 0.68 -2.32 -1.43
C ALA A 80 -0.37 -1.26 -1.83
N ALA A 81 -0.10 0.03 -1.58
CA ALA A 81 -0.97 1.12 -1.99
C ALA A 81 -1.11 1.22 -3.53
N ILE A 82 -0.01 1.04 -4.27
CA ILE A 82 0.00 1.04 -5.74
C ILE A 82 -0.76 -0.16 -6.28
N SER A 83 -0.56 -1.37 -5.72
CA SER A 83 -1.35 -2.55 -6.10
C SER A 83 -2.85 -2.39 -5.81
N ALA A 84 -3.23 -1.61 -4.79
CA ALA A 84 -4.64 -1.28 -4.55
C ALA A 84 -5.23 -0.45 -5.71
N CYS A 85 -4.48 0.55 -6.18
CA CYS A 85 -4.85 1.38 -7.33
C CYS A 85 -4.93 0.57 -8.63
N GLU A 86 -3.97 -0.32 -8.85
CA GLU A 86 -3.89 -1.22 -10.00
C GLU A 86 -5.17 -2.06 -10.16
N ARG A 87 -5.70 -2.64 -9.09
CA ARG A 87 -6.91 -3.48 -9.13
C ARG A 87 -8.17 -2.75 -9.60
N ARG A 88 -8.18 -1.42 -9.60
CA ARG A 88 -9.30 -0.59 -10.08
C ARG A 88 -8.91 0.30 -11.27
N GLY A 89 -7.76 0.05 -11.90
CA GLY A 89 -7.27 0.82 -13.04
C GLY A 89 -7.00 2.30 -12.71
N GLN A 90 -6.76 2.63 -11.44
CA GLN A 90 -6.55 4.00 -10.97
C GLN A 90 -5.11 4.46 -11.24
N TRP A 91 -4.75 4.54 -12.52
CA TRP A 91 -3.38 4.84 -12.95
C TRP A 91 -2.89 6.19 -12.43
N GLN A 92 -3.72 7.24 -12.43
CA GLN A 92 -3.32 8.57 -11.95
C GLN A 92 -2.81 8.52 -10.50
N HIS A 93 -3.58 7.85 -9.64
CA HIS A 93 -3.24 7.67 -8.24
C HIS A 93 -2.02 6.77 -8.06
N ALA A 94 -1.92 5.68 -8.83
CA ALA A 94 -0.74 4.80 -8.80
C ALA A 94 0.57 5.57 -9.09
N LEU A 95 0.54 6.46 -10.09
CA LEU A 95 1.71 7.27 -10.47
C LEU A 95 2.00 8.38 -9.47
N GLN A 96 0.96 8.98 -8.87
CA GLN A 96 1.14 9.95 -7.81
C GLN A 96 1.84 9.32 -6.59
N VAL A 97 1.43 8.11 -6.20
CA VAL A 97 2.05 7.38 -5.08
C VAL A 97 3.48 6.97 -5.42
N MET A 98 3.75 6.54 -6.66
CA MET A 98 5.10 6.23 -7.11
C MET A 98 6.01 7.47 -7.09
N LYS A 99 5.49 8.63 -7.49
CA LYS A 99 6.21 9.90 -7.39
C LYS A 99 6.50 10.26 -5.93
N GLU A 100 5.50 10.16 -5.05
CA GLU A 100 5.67 10.42 -3.62
C GLU A 100 6.73 9.50 -2.98
N MET A 101 6.73 8.23 -3.37
CA MET A 101 7.73 7.25 -2.97
C MET A 101 9.15 7.69 -3.35
N ALA A 102 9.34 8.20 -4.57
CA ALA A 102 10.61 8.73 -5.04
C ALA A 102 11.01 10.02 -4.33
N ASP A 103 10.06 10.95 -4.12
CA ASP A 103 10.28 12.23 -3.42
C ASP A 103 10.72 12.01 -1.96
N LYS A 104 10.24 10.92 -1.34
CA LYS A 104 10.64 10.48 0.01
C LYS A 104 11.90 9.60 0.03
N GLY A 105 12.54 9.38 -1.11
CA GLY A 105 13.76 8.58 -1.21
C GLY A 105 13.56 7.08 -0.92
N VAL A 106 12.33 6.58 -1.00
CA VAL A 106 12.05 5.16 -0.79
C VAL A 106 12.27 4.40 -2.11
N PRO A 107 13.11 3.36 -2.15
CA PRO A 107 13.44 2.69 -3.41
C PRO A 107 12.26 1.84 -3.92
N ALA A 108 11.83 2.13 -5.14
CA ALA A 108 10.87 1.31 -5.89
C ALA A 108 11.50 -0.03 -6.27
N ASN A 109 10.70 -1.09 -6.29
CA ASN A 109 11.12 -2.42 -6.70
C ASN A 109 10.26 -2.95 -7.86
N THR A 110 10.55 -4.16 -8.33
CA THR A 110 9.81 -4.85 -9.39
C THR A 110 8.31 -4.86 -9.15
N ILE A 111 7.86 -5.08 -7.91
CA ILE A 111 6.43 -5.09 -7.57
C ILE A 111 5.82 -3.70 -7.77
N THR A 112 6.52 -2.65 -7.34
CA THR A 112 6.09 -1.26 -7.50
C THR A 112 5.90 -0.90 -8.98
N TYR A 113 6.89 -1.20 -9.82
CA TYR A 113 6.84 -0.94 -11.26
C TYR A 113 5.75 -1.76 -11.95
N ASN A 114 5.70 -3.07 -11.71
CA ASN A 114 4.72 -3.96 -12.33
C ASN A 114 3.29 -3.53 -12.00
N SER A 115 3.00 -3.18 -10.74
CA SER A 115 1.67 -2.69 -10.38
C SER A 115 1.34 -1.32 -11.01
N ALA A 116 2.30 -0.40 -11.15
CA ALA A 116 2.04 0.87 -11.83
C ALA A 116 1.85 0.72 -13.34
N ILE A 117 2.65 -0.14 -13.99
CA ILE A 117 2.54 -0.49 -15.41
C ILE A 117 1.17 -1.15 -15.67
N SER A 118 0.77 -2.13 -14.86
CA SER A 118 -0.54 -2.78 -14.99
C SER A 118 -1.70 -1.82 -14.68
N ALA A 119 -1.53 -0.86 -13.75
CA ALA A 119 -2.52 0.19 -13.55
C ALA A 119 -2.69 1.05 -14.80
N CYS A 120 -1.59 1.42 -15.46
CA CYS A 120 -1.60 2.17 -16.72
C CYS A 120 -2.25 1.39 -17.87
N GLU A 121 -1.93 0.10 -18.00
CA GLU A 121 -2.56 -0.81 -18.96
C GLU A 121 -4.09 -0.83 -18.79
N LYS A 122 -4.58 -1.09 -17.57
CA LYS A 122 -6.01 -1.10 -17.24
C LYS A 122 -6.69 0.25 -17.45
N GLY A 123 -5.92 1.34 -17.34
CA GLY A 123 -6.34 2.70 -17.64
C GLY A 123 -6.25 3.12 -19.11
N GLY A 124 -5.85 2.22 -20.01
CA GLY A 124 -5.64 2.50 -21.43
C GLY A 124 -4.44 3.42 -21.73
N GLN A 125 -3.54 3.62 -20.76
CA GLN A 125 -2.38 4.52 -20.85
C GLN A 125 -1.12 3.78 -21.28
N TRP A 126 -1.14 3.14 -22.44
CA TRP A 126 -0.05 2.29 -22.91
C TRP A 126 1.28 3.05 -23.09
N GLN A 127 1.26 4.33 -23.47
CA GLN A 127 2.48 5.14 -23.60
C GLN A 127 3.19 5.29 -22.25
N ARG A 128 2.41 5.50 -21.17
CA ARG A 128 2.96 5.61 -19.82
C ARG A 128 3.50 4.27 -19.33
N ALA A 129 2.81 3.17 -19.66
CA ALA A 129 3.27 1.82 -19.35
C ALA A 129 4.65 1.53 -19.99
N LEU A 130 4.85 1.90 -21.26
CA LEU A 130 6.14 1.76 -21.93
C LEU A 130 7.24 2.63 -21.31
N LEU A 131 6.94 3.90 -21.01
CA LEU A 131 7.91 4.79 -20.36
C LEU A 131 8.39 4.24 -19.01
N MET A 132 7.48 3.64 -18.22
CA MET A 132 7.85 3.01 -16.95
C MET A 132 8.66 1.73 -17.14
N LEU A 133 8.37 0.96 -18.18
CA LEU A 133 9.15 -0.24 -18.51
C LEU A 133 10.59 0.14 -18.87
N ASP A 134 10.76 1.17 -19.69
CA ASP A 134 12.07 1.71 -20.06
C ASP A 134 12.81 2.23 -18.82
N GLU A 135 12.13 2.98 -17.94
CA GLU A 135 12.71 3.46 -16.69
C GLU A 135 13.16 2.31 -15.77
N MET A 136 12.34 1.27 -15.63
CA MET A 136 12.64 0.07 -14.85
C MET A 136 13.90 -0.64 -15.38
N GLN A 137 14.03 -0.76 -16.71
CA GLN A 137 15.20 -1.34 -17.37
C GLN A 137 16.47 -0.50 -17.16
N VAL A 138 16.37 0.82 -17.33
CA VAL A 138 17.50 1.76 -17.11
C VAL A 138 17.99 1.69 -15.67
N LYS A 139 17.08 1.52 -14.70
CA LYS A 139 17.41 1.36 -13.28
C LYS A 139 17.92 -0.03 -12.92
N GLY A 140 17.97 -0.98 -13.86
CA GLY A 140 18.43 -2.34 -13.63
C GLY A 140 17.55 -3.14 -12.66
N ILE A 141 16.26 -2.78 -12.56
CA ILE A 141 15.30 -3.49 -11.73
C ILE A 141 14.79 -4.69 -12.55
N PRO A 142 14.98 -5.93 -12.06
CA PRO A 142 14.64 -7.14 -12.79
C PRO A 142 13.13 -7.38 -12.89
#